data_AF-A0A3S4M833-F1
#
_entry.id   AF-A0A3S4M833-F1
#
_cell.length_a   1.000
_cell.length_b   1.000
_cell.length_c   1.000
_cell.angle_alpha   90.00
_cell.angle_beta   90.00
_cell.angle_gamma   90.00
#
_symmetry.space_group_name_H-M   'P 1'
#
loop_
_entity.id
_entity.type
_entity.pdbx_description
1 polymer ?
#
loop_
_entity_poly.entity_id
_entity_poly.type
_entity_poly.pdbx_seq_one_letter_code
_entity_poly.pdbx_strand_id
1 'polypeptide(L)'
;MCTQEPELNAVKYNPKYNELYVTNFTSGTISVVDATKYSITREFNMPVYPNQMVLSDDMDTLYIGIKEGFNRDWDPDVFVEGAKERILSIDLNKS
;
A
#
# COMPACT_ATOMS: atom_id res chain seq x y z
N MET A 1 -6.99 14.17 -22.41
CA MET A 1 -5.84 14.58 -21.58
C MET A 1 -5.90 13.70 -20.35
N CYS A 2 -4.92 12.82 -20.12
CA CYS A 2 -4.90 12.00 -18.91
C CYS A 2 -4.49 12.89 -17.74
N THR A 3 -5.43 13.27 -16.88
CA THR A 3 -5.11 13.73 -15.54
C THR A 3 -5.05 12.49 -14.65
N GLN A 4 -3.98 11.73 -14.77
CA GLN A 4 -3.65 10.75 -13.74
C GLN A 4 -3.26 11.57 -12.51
N GLU A 5 -4.04 11.48 -11.44
CA GLU A 5 -3.64 12.01 -10.13
C GLU A 5 -2.23 11.44 -9.82
N PRO A 6 -1.31 12.21 -9.20
CA PRO A 6 -0.02 11.67 -8.80
C PRO A 6 -0.25 10.35 -8.06
N GLU A 7 0.41 9.27 -8.49
CA GLU A 7 0.26 7.98 -7.82
C GLU A 7 0.43 8.19 -6.31
N LEU A 8 -0.66 8.04 -5.56
CA LEU A 8 -0.67 8.20 -4.11
C LEU A 8 -0.03 6.95 -3.51
N ASN A 9 1.28 6.87 -3.67
CA ASN A 9 2.10 5.82 -3.13
C ASN A 9 2.51 6.26 -1.72
N ALA A 10 2.04 5.53 -0.72
CA ALA A 10 2.43 5.73 0.66
C ALA A 10 3.73 4.97 0.93
N VAL A 11 4.61 5.57 1.72
CA VAL A 11 5.82 4.92 2.22
C VAL A 11 5.78 4.80 3.74
N LYS A 12 6.25 3.68 4.28
CA LYS A 12 6.51 3.49 5.72
C LYS A 12 7.87 2.87 5.94
N TYR A 13 8.67 3.50 6.79
CA TYR A 13 9.95 2.95 7.24
C TYR A 13 9.75 2.17 8.52
N ASN A 14 10.27 0.94 8.55
CA ASN A 14 10.35 0.10 9.73
C ASN A 14 11.81 -0.03 10.18
N PRO A 15 12.21 0.65 11.28
CA PRO A 15 13.58 0.61 11.76
C PRO A 15 13.98 -0.73 12.38
N LYS A 16 13.01 -1.56 12.83
CA LYS A 16 13.29 -2.88 13.42
C LYS A 16 13.89 -3.84 12.40
N TYR A 17 13.38 -3.78 11.17
CA TYR A 17 13.84 -4.62 10.06
C TYR A 17 14.68 -3.88 9.02
N ASN A 18 14.84 -2.57 9.17
CA ASN A 18 15.49 -1.67 8.23
C ASN A 18 14.92 -1.79 6.81
N GLU A 19 13.60 -1.73 6.72
CA GLU A 19 12.83 -1.89 5.46
C GLU A 19 11.92 -0.70 5.22
N LEU A 20 11.70 -0.37 3.94
CA LEU A 20 10.63 0.53 3.49
C LEU A 20 9.51 -0.31 2.88
N TYR A 21 8.27 -0.01 3.24
CA TYR A 21 7.08 -0.54 2.59
C TYR A 21 6.48 0.56 1.72
N VAL A 22 6.24 0.24 0.45
CA VAL A 22 5.73 1.19 -0.55
C VAL A 22 4.44 0.63 -1.14
N THR A 23 3.32 1.35 -1.03
CA THR A 23 2.11 0.96 -1.76
C THR A 23 2.26 1.36 -3.23
N ASN A 24 1.86 0.44 -4.11
CA ASN A 24 1.73 0.69 -5.54
C ASN A 24 0.23 0.58 -5.86
N PHE A 25 -0.46 1.72 -5.78
CA PHE A 25 -1.92 1.75 -5.71
C PHE A 25 -2.57 1.05 -6.91
N THR A 26 -2.21 1.43 -8.14
CA THR A 26 -2.83 0.94 -9.38
C THR A 26 -2.41 -0.48 -9.75
N SER A 27 -1.21 -0.92 -9.36
CA SER A 27 -0.73 -2.28 -9.59
C SER A 27 -1.30 -3.28 -8.59
N GLY A 28 -1.83 -2.82 -7.46
CA GLY A 28 -2.35 -3.68 -6.41
C GLY A 28 -1.25 -4.42 -5.64
N THR A 29 -0.09 -3.79 -5.45
CA THR A 29 1.04 -4.41 -4.74
C THR A 29 1.59 -3.52 -3.62
N ILE A 30 2.33 -4.14 -2.71
CA ILE A 30 3.19 -3.45 -1.75
C ILE A 30 4.61 -3.97 -1.94
N SER A 31 5.55 -3.09 -2.27
CA SER A 31 6.96 -3.44 -2.37
C SER A 31 7.64 -3.28 -1.00
N VAL A 32 8.44 -4.27 -0.63
CA VAL A 32 9.38 -4.19 0.50
C VAL A 32 10.75 -3.88 -0.06
N VAL A 33 11.37 -2.83 0.44
CA VAL A 33 12.67 -2.33 -0.03
C VAL A 33 13.67 -2.37 1.12
N ASP A 34 14.85 -2.93 0.88
CA ASP A 34 15.98 -2.84 1.80
C ASP A 34 16.43 -1.37 1.91
N ALA A 35 16.39 -0.79 3.11
CA ALA A 35 16.69 0.63 3.30
C ALA A 35 18.19 0.98 3.25
N THR A 36 19.06 -0.01 3.10
CA THR A 36 20.52 0.19 2.88
C THR A 36 20.84 0.18 1.39
N LYS A 37 20.31 -0.81 0.67
CA LYS A 37 20.63 -1.08 -0.75
C LYS A 37 19.66 -0.42 -1.71
N TYR A 38 18.50 0.02 -1.23
CA TYR A 38 17.41 0.60 -2.01
C TYR A 38 16.92 -0.33 -3.13
N SER A 39 16.94 -1.64 -2.87
CA SER A 39 16.45 -2.68 -3.78
C SER A 39 15.21 -3.36 -3.21
N ILE A 40 14.24 -3.67 -4.08
CA ILE A 40 13.07 -4.47 -3.70
C ILE A 40 13.52 -5.87 -3.28
N THR A 41 13.13 -6.29 -2.09
CA THR A 41 13.45 -7.61 -1.51
C THR A 41 12.26 -8.55 -1.51
N ARG A 42 11.04 -8.00 -1.51
CA ARG A 42 9.78 -8.75 -1.51
C ARG A 42 8.66 -7.91 -2.09
N GLU A 43 7.64 -8.56 -2.61
CA GLU A 43 6.36 -7.92 -2.96
C GLU A 43 5.20 -8.68 -2.33
N PHE A 44 4.21 -7.94 -1.84
CA PHE A 44 2.92 -8.48 -1.42
C PHE A 44 1.86 -8.15 -2.47
N ASN A 45 1.16 -9.17 -2.96
CA ASN A 45 0.01 -8.99 -3.83
C ASN A 45 -1.23 -8.70 -3.00
N MET A 46 -1.93 -7.62 -3.34
CA MET A 46 -3.18 -7.22 -2.72
C MET A 46 -4.36 -7.58 -3.63
N PRO A 47 -5.55 -7.83 -3.08
CA PRO A 47 -6.72 -8.16 -3.89
C PRO A 47 -7.22 -6.98 -4.75
N VAL A 48 -6.91 -5.75 -4.35
CA VAL A 48 -7.42 -4.49 -4.94
C VAL A 48 -6.35 -3.38 -4.80
N TYR A 49 -6.73 -2.14 -4.47
CA TYR A 49 -5.86 -0.97 -4.46
C TYR A 49 -5.37 -0.60 -3.04
N PRO A 50 -4.12 -0.91 -2.66
CA PRO A 50 -3.57 -0.50 -1.39
C PRO A 50 -3.27 0.99 -1.38
N ASN A 51 -3.67 1.68 -0.31
CA ASN A 51 -3.57 3.13 -0.19
C ASN A 51 -2.62 3.50 0.96
N GLN A 52 -3.18 3.83 2.13
CA GLN A 52 -2.40 4.25 3.30
C GLN A 52 -2.00 3.06 4.16
N MET A 53 -0.89 3.22 4.87
CA MET A 53 -0.35 2.21 5.78
C MET A 53 0.05 2.81 7.12
N VAL A 54 0.01 2.01 8.18
CA VAL A 54 0.57 2.31 9.50
C VAL A 54 1.20 1.05 10.10
N LEU A 55 2.30 1.21 10.84
CA LEU A 55 2.96 0.12 11.57
C LEU A 55 2.41 0.03 12.98
N SER A 56 2.34 -1.19 13.54
CA SER A 56 2.15 -1.39 14.98
C SER A 56 3.33 -0.84 15.79
N ASP A 57 3.12 -0.60 17.09
CA ASP A 57 4.14 -0.04 17.98
C ASP A 57 5.38 -0.95 18.10
N ASP A 58 5.19 -2.26 18.06
CA ASP A 58 6.27 -3.27 18.08
C ASP A 58 6.96 -3.47 16.72
N MET A 59 6.45 -2.81 15.68
CA MET A 59 6.90 -2.87 14.29
C MET A 59 6.78 -4.24 13.62
N ASP A 60 5.99 -5.15 14.21
CA ASP A 60 5.80 -6.52 13.69
C ASP A 60 4.53 -6.67 12.86
N THR A 61 3.68 -5.65 12.79
CA THR A 61 2.47 -5.66 11.97
C THR A 61 2.38 -4.39 11.11
N LEU A 62 2.08 -4.57 9.83
CA LEU A 62 1.70 -3.49 8.93
C LEU A 62 0.20 -3.53 8.71
N TYR A 63 -0.51 -2.45 9.04
CA TYR A 63 -1.92 -2.25 8.70
C TYR A 63 -2.05 -1.42 7.43
N ILE A 64 -2.94 -1.83 6.54
CA ILE A 64 -3.09 -1.27 5.19
C ILE A 64 -4.56 -0.96 4.94
N GLY A 65 -4.86 0.28 4.58
CA GLY A 65 -6.15 0.65 3.99
C GLY A 65 -6.18 0.25 2.52
N ILE A 66 -7.20 -0.50 2.13
CA ILE A 66 -7.43 -0.93 0.74
C ILE A 66 -8.75 -0.34 0.22
N LYS A 67 -8.71 0.19 -1.00
CA LYS A 67 -9.89 0.66 -1.74
C LYS A 67 -10.41 -0.45 -2.64
N GLU A 68 -11.68 -0.74 -2.54
CA GLU A 68 -12.41 -1.65 -3.42
C GLU A 68 -13.43 -0.85 -4.19
N GLY A 69 -13.43 -0.95 -5.52
CA GLY A 69 -14.23 -0.04 -6.35
C GLY A 69 -13.60 1.34 -6.41
N PHE A 70 -12.80 1.57 -7.46
CA PHE A 70 -12.13 2.83 -7.73
C PHE A 70 -12.37 3.20 -9.20
N ASN A 71 -12.73 4.46 -9.44
CA ASN A 71 -12.89 4.96 -10.80
C ASN A 71 -11.51 5.25 -11.42
N ARG A 72 -11.15 4.50 -12.45
CA ARG A 72 -9.84 4.64 -13.14
C ARG A 72 -9.70 5.94 -13.92
N ASP A 73 -10.78 6.65 -14.18
CA ASP A 73 -10.75 7.97 -14.80
C ASP A 73 -10.39 9.08 -13.80
N TRP A 74 -10.17 8.73 -12.52
CA TRP A 74 -9.78 9.65 -11.45
C TRP A 74 -10.78 10.79 -11.24
N ASP A 75 -12.05 10.56 -11.59
CA ASP A 75 -13.13 11.50 -11.35
C ASP A 75 -13.74 11.22 -9.96
N PRO A 76 -13.53 12.12 -8.98
CA PRO A 76 -14.04 11.94 -7.62
C PRO A 76 -15.56 12.08 -7.52
N ASP A 77 -16.22 12.68 -8.52
CA ASP A 77 -17.67 12.87 -8.53
C ASP A 77 -18.42 11.66 -9.09
N VAL A 78 -17.69 10.68 -9.66
CA VAL A 78 -18.26 9.43 -10.15
C VAL A 78 -18.35 8.41 -9.02
N PHE A 79 -19.57 8.14 -8.60
CA PHE A 79 -19.86 7.06 -7.66
C PHE A 79 -19.59 5.69 -8.30
N VAL A 80 -18.80 4.86 -7.63
CA VAL A 80 -18.60 3.46 -7.99
C VAL A 80 -19.50 2.61 -7.10
N GLU A 81 -20.53 2.00 -7.69
CA GLU A 81 -21.44 1.14 -6.95
C GLU A 81 -20.70 -0.04 -6.31
N GLY A 82 -20.96 -0.27 -5.02
CA GLY A 82 -20.29 -1.31 -4.24
C GLY A 82 -18.88 -0.95 -3.78
N ALA A 83 -18.43 0.30 -3.96
CA ALA A 83 -17.14 0.73 -3.45
C ALA A 83 -17.07 0.64 -1.91
N LYS A 84 -15.95 0.12 -1.41
CA LYS A 84 -15.71 -0.13 0.01
C LYS A 84 -14.26 0.19 0.37
N GLU A 85 -14.07 0.60 1.61
CA GLU A 85 -12.75 0.66 2.25
C GLU A 85 -12.63 -0.51 3.22
N ARG A 86 -11.47 -1.18 3.24
CA ARG A 86 -11.17 -2.22 4.22
C ARG A 86 -9.78 -2.04 4.79
N ILE A 87 -9.54 -2.63 5.97
CA ILE A 87 -8.21 -2.73 6.56
C ILE A 87 -7.74 -4.17 6.44
N LEU A 88 -6.52 -4.36 5.94
CA LEU A 88 -5.78 -5.61 6.02
C LEU A 88 -4.58 -5.44 6.96
N SER A 89 -4.10 -6.54 7.52
CA SER A 89 -2.86 -6.58 8.30
C SER A 89 -1.92 -7.63 7.74
N ILE A 90 -0.63 -7.31 7.71
CA ILE A 90 0.45 -8.23 7.34
C ILE A 90 1.33 -8.41 8.57
N ASP A 91 1.55 -9.67 8.97
CA ASP A 91 2.57 -10.02 9.96
C ASP A 91 3.96 -9.93 9.30
N LEU A 92 4.81 -9.11 9.92
CA LEU A 92 6.17 -8.84 9.48
C LEU A 92 7.21 -9.64 10.27
N ASN A 93 6.80 -10.43 11.27
CA ASN A 93 7.71 -11.20 12.10
C ASN A 93 8.65 -12.06 11.25
N LYS A 94 9.95 -11.85 11.48
CA LYS A 94 11.03 -12.64 10.91
C LYS A 94 11.50 -13.62 11.97
N SER A 95 10.68 -14.64 12.25
CA SER A 95 11.04 -15.77 13.11
C SER A 95 12.33 -16.45 12.66
#